data_AF-A0A2D2D6D2-F1
#
_entry.id   AF-A0A2D2D6D2-F1
#
_cell.length_a   1.000
_cell.length_b   1.000
_cell.length_c   1.000
_cell.angle_alpha   90.00
_cell.angle_beta   90.00
_cell.angle_gamma   90.00
#
_symmetry.space_group_name_H-M   'P 1'
#
loop_
_entity.id
_entity.type
_entity.pdbx_description
1 polymer ?
#
loop_
_entity_poly.entity_id
_entity_poly.type
_entity_poly.pdbx_seq_one_letter_code
_entity_poly.pdbx_strand_id
1 'polypeptide(L)'
;MSLTIRETASIDSGYAYGGAADAIGGVATLVLTICGLAGVNPPLMAVIATIVFGAALLIHSASLRARYAQQMIDPSEEGGKENLAGDGGGAFTGIFLAGAAGAVLGVLALLGVDSGVLAPAAVIAFGAALLLAAASARRMHALSRMAAKTGNRSAREAMAGELACGSANLQALGGLTAIVLGMLAVLGNNSNDLLFDLIALLTLAVTIILTGSTFNAAMLGTARSWTRL
;
A
#
# COMPACT_ATOMS: atom_id res chain seq x y z
N MET A 1 0.98 -30.63 36.65
CA MET A 1 1.28 -29.19 36.54
C MET A 1 2.30 -29.05 35.40
N SER A 2 1.82 -28.82 34.17
CA SER A 2 2.67 -28.75 32.97
C SER A 2 2.41 -27.42 32.27
N LEU A 3 3.49 -26.75 31.92
CA LEU A 3 3.56 -25.40 31.35
C LEU A 3 3.09 -25.40 29.89
N THR A 4 1.92 -24.83 29.63
CA THR A 4 1.48 -24.41 28.29
C THR A 4 1.62 -22.89 28.17
N ILE A 5 2.85 -22.38 28.09
CA ILE A 5 3.14 -20.97 27.79
C ILE A 5 4.37 -20.92 26.88
N ARG A 6 4.18 -21.07 25.56
CA ARG A 6 5.09 -20.60 24.50
C ARG A 6 4.61 -21.00 23.10
N GLU A 7 3.54 -20.37 22.62
CA GLU A 7 3.25 -20.41 21.17
C GLU A 7 2.53 -19.18 20.62
N THR A 8 2.07 -18.27 21.48
CA THR A 8 1.43 -17.02 21.05
C THR A 8 2.40 -15.87 20.79
N ALA A 9 3.66 -15.98 21.22
CA ALA A 9 4.64 -14.87 21.13
C ALA A 9 5.31 -14.70 19.75
N SER A 10 5.34 -15.73 18.90
CA SER A 10 5.98 -15.65 17.57
C SER A 10 5.07 -15.03 16.49
N ILE A 11 3.76 -15.18 16.67
CA ILE A 11 2.75 -14.69 15.72
C ILE A 11 2.59 -13.16 15.85
N ASP A 12 2.63 -12.62 17.07
CA ASP A 12 2.50 -11.18 17.32
C ASP A 12 3.68 -10.37 16.75
N SER A 13 4.89 -10.94 16.76
CA SER A 13 6.08 -10.31 16.16
C SER A 13 5.98 -10.17 14.64
N GLY A 14 5.30 -11.08 13.93
CA GLY A 14 5.15 -11.01 12.47
C GLY A 14 4.25 -9.86 12.00
N TYR A 15 3.20 -9.54 12.77
CA TYR A 15 2.24 -8.48 12.42
C TYR A 15 2.78 -7.06 12.69
N ALA A 16 3.47 -6.87 13.80
CA ALA A 16 4.19 -5.63 14.08
C ALA A 16 5.27 -5.37 13.02
N TYR A 17 5.95 -6.44 12.56
CA TYR A 17 7.00 -6.35 11.56
C TYR A 17 6.47 -5.95 10.17
N GLY A 18 5.34 -6.51 9.71
CA GLY A 18 4.78 -6.20 8.39
C GLY A 18 4.35 -4.75 8.24
N GLY A 19 3.69 -4.18 9.25
CA GLY A 19 3.29 -2.76 9.24
C GLY A 19 4.47 -1.79 9.36
N ALA A 20 5.48 -2.13 10.17
CA ALA A 20 6.68 -1.32 10.32
C ALA A 20 7.51 -1.31 9.03
N ALA A 21 7.65 -2.48 8.37
CA ALA A 21 8.40 -2.61 7.14
C ALA A 21 7.78 -1.82 5.97
N ASP A 22 6.44 -1.76 5.89
CA ASP A 22 5.73 -0.91 4.92
C ASP A 22 6.03 0.58 5.13
N ALA A 23 5.98 1.04 6.39
CA ALA A 23 6.30 2.43 6.73
C ALA A 23 7.76 2.77 6.44
N ILE A 24 8.70 1.87 6.77
CA ILE A 24 10.12 2.04 6.48
C ILE A 24 10.36 2.10 4.96
N GLY A 25 9.72 1.22 4.19
CA GLY A 25 9.83 1.20 2.73
C GLY A 25 9.30 2.48 2.08
N GLY A 26 8.16 2.98 2.56
CA GLY A 26 7.60 4.27 2.12
C GLY A 26 8.53 5.44 2.43
N VAL A 27 9.05 5.53 3.66
CA VAL A 27 9.97 6.60 4.08
C VAL A 27 11.30 6.52 3.35
N ALA A 28 11.87 5.33 3.17
CA ALA A 28 13.11 5.13 2.43
C ALA A 28 12.95 5.59 0.97
N THR A 29 11.84 5.23 0.33
CA THR A 29 11.51 5.71 -1.02
C THR A 29 11.40 7.24 -1.01
N LEU A 30 10.65 7.81 -0.07
CA LEU A 30 10.47 9.26 0.05
C LEU A 30 11.82 10.01 0.11
N VAL A 31 12.74 9.54 0.96
CA VAL A 31 14.07 10.15 1.13
C VAL A 31 14.88 10.06 -0.16
N LEU A 32 14.93 8.88 -0.81
CA LEU A 32 15.64 8.69 -2.07
C LEU A 32 15.13 9.62 -3.16
N THR A 33 13.82 9.75 -3.27
CA THR A 33 13.18 10.62 -4.26
C THR A 33 13.47 12.10 -4.00
N ILE A 34 13.45 12.53 -2.74
CA ILE A 34 13.85 13.90 -2.35
C ILE A 34 15.32 14.14 -2.72
N CYS A 35 16.22 13.19 -2.46
CA CYS A 35 17.62 13.28 -2.86
C CYS A 35 17.79 13.39 -4.38
N GLY A 36 17.03 12.61 -5.16
CA GLY A 36 17.01 12.71 -6.61
C GLY A 36 16.52 14.07 -7.11
N LEU A 37 15.45 14.60 -6.51
CA LEU A 37 14.91 15.94 -6.79
C LEU A 37 15.89 17.07 -6.43
N ALA A 38 16.70 16.88 -5.38
CA ALA A 38 17.75 17.81 -4.98
C ALA A 38 18.96 17.80 -5.94
N GLY A 39 18.97 16.95 -6.97
CA GLY A 39 20.04 16.87 -7.97
C GLY A 39 21.13 15.86 -7.65
N VAL A 40 20.98 15.04 -6.61
CA VAL A 40 21.95 13.98 -6.28
C VAL A 40 21.74 12.81 -7.23
N ASN A 41 22.55 12.73 -8.29
CA ASN A 41 22.49 11.72 -9.35
C ASN A 41 21.05 11.20 -9.62
N PRO A 42 20.18 12.08 -10.18
CA PRO A 42 18.76 11.81 -10.33
C PRO A 42 18.40 10.44 -10.93
N PRO A 43 19.07 9.95 -12.00
CA PRO A 43 18.72 8.66 -12.58
C PRO A 43 19.00 7.48 -11.64
N LEU A 44 20.13 7.47 -10.92
CA LEU A 44 20.38 6.40 -9.96
C LEU A 44 19.41 6.44 -8.78
N MET A 45 19.07 7.62 -8.28
CA MET A 45 18.11 7.75 -7.17
C MET A 45 16.71 7.30 -7.56
N ALA A 46 16.23 7.65 -8.76
CA ALA A 46 14.95 7.19 -9.28
C ALA A 46 14.90 5.66 -9.37
N VAL A 47 15.94 5.05 -9.96
CA VAL A 47 16.00 3.59 -10.09
C VAL A 47 16.03 2.89 -8.72
N ILE A 48 16.87 3.34 -7.79
CA ILE A 48 16.90 2.74 -6.44
C ILE A 48 15.55 2.94 -5.74
N ALA A 49 14.92 4.11 -5.88
CA ALA A 49 13.59 4.37 -5.34
C ALA A 49 12.53 3.42 -5.91
N THR A 50 12.55 3.14 -7.23
CA THR A 50 11.60 2.17 -7.83
C THR A 50 11.76 0.76 -7.25
N ILE A 51 12.99 0.32 -6.99
CA ILE A 51 13.28 -1.01 -6.42
C ILE A 51 12.80 -1.06 -4.96
N VAL A 52 13.14 -0.05 -4.16
CA VAL A 52 12.75 0.03 -2.74
C VAL A 52 11.23 0.10 -2.62
N PHE A 53 10.57 0.88 -3.48
CA PHE A 53 9.12 0.96 -3.52
C PHE A 53 8.46 -0.36 -3.95
N GLY A 54 9.00 -1.04 -4.96
CA GLY A 54 8.55 -2.37 -5.36
C GLY A 54 8.67 -3.39 -4.23
N ALA A 55 9.79 -3.39 -3.51
CA ALA A 55 10.00 -4.23 -2.33
C ALA A 55 9.02 -3.90 -1.19
N ALA A 56 8.74 -2.61 -0.96
CA ALA A 56 7.74 -2.18 0.01
C ALA A 56 6.34 -2.73 -0.34
N LEU A 57 5.92 -2.66 -1.60
CA LEU A 57 4.65 -3.22 -2.05
C LEU A 57 4.55 -4.74 -1.89
N LEU A 58 5.65 -5.47 -2.07
CA LEU A 58 5.68 -6.92 -1.85
C LEU A 58 5.43 -7.26 -0.38
N ILE A 59 6.10 -6.55 0.54
CA ILE A 59 5.93 -6.73 1.98
C ILE A 59 4.51 -6.32 2.40
N HIS A 60 4.02 -5.19 1.89
CA HIS A 60 2.67 -4.69 2.11
C HIS A 60 1.62 -5.74 1.72
N SER A 61 1.74 -6.31 0.51
CA SER A 61 0.81 -7.32 -0.01
C SER A 61 0.82 -8.63 0.79
N ALA A 62 2.00 -9.05 1.26
CA ALA A 62 2.14 -10.23 2.12
C ALA A 62 1.46 -10.02 3.48
N SER A 63 1.64 -8.84 4.09
CA SER A 63 1.02 -8.49 5.37
C SER A 63 -0.51 -8.44 5.27
N LEU A 64 -1.03 -7.97 4.14
CA LEU A 64 -2.47 -7.87 3.89
C LEU A 64 -3.10 -9.26 3.78
N ARG A 65 -2.47 -10.17 3.03
CA ARG A 65 -2.90 -11.58 2.96
C ARG A 65 -2.92 -12.27 4.33
N ALA A 66 -1.93 -12.01 5.19
CA ALA A 66 -1.87 -12.59 6.52
C ALA A 66 -3.02 -12.12 7.43
N ARG A 67 -3.51 -10.88 7.28
CA ARG A 67 -4.67 -10.36 8.01
C ARG A 67 -5.99 -10.95 7.50
N TYR A 68 -6.13 -11.09 6.18
CA TYR A 68 -7.31 -11.72 5.59
C TYR A 68 -7.45 -13.19 5.98
N ALA A 69 -6.33 -13.92 6.06
CA ALA A 69 -6.33 -15.31 6.52
C ALA A 69 -6.88 -15.47 7.95
N GLN A 70 -6.60 -14.52 8.85
CA GLN A 70 -7.10 -14.57 10.23
C GLN A 70 -8.59 -14.28 10.35
N GLN A 71 -9.12 -13.35 9.55
CA GLN A 71 -10.55 -13.03 9.57
C GLN A 71 -11.43 -14.15 9.00
N MET A 72 -10.86 -15.04 8.18
CA MET A 72 -11.55 -16.23 7.68
C MET A 72 -11.50 -17.41 8.66
N ILE A 73 -10.70 -17.34 9.73
CA ILE A 73 -10.63 -18.34 10.80
C ILE A 73 -11.44 -17.82 12.00
N ASP A 74 -12.69 -17.45 11.77
CA ASP A 74 -13.71 -17.42 12.83
C ASP A 74 -14.68 -18.58 12.51
N PRO A 75 -14.70 -19.67 13.29
CA PRO A 75 -15.34 -20.94 12.93
C PRO A 75 -16.88 -20.93 12.99
N SER A 76 -17.52 -19.77 12.81
CA SER A 76 -18.95 -19.59 13.12
C SER A 76 -19.89 -19.50 11.91
N GLU A 77 -19.40 -19.47 10.67
CA GLU A 77 -20.29 -19.45 9.48
C GLU A 77 -19.81 -20.39 8.36
N GLU A 78 -20.39 -21.59 8.29
CA GLU A 78 -20.19 -22.59 7.23
C GLU A 78 -20.86 -22.23 5.87
N GLY A 79 -21.27 -20.97 5.65
CA GLY A 79 -22.14 -20.61 4.51
C GLY A 79 -21.53 -19.76 3.38
N GLY A 80 -20.25 -19.34 3.44
CA GLY A 80 -19.76 -18.23 2.60
C GLY A 80 -18.53 -18.50 1.71
N LYS A 81 -18.18 -19.76 1.45
CA LYS A 81 -16.87 -20.11 0.85
C LYS A 81 -16.72 -19.92 -0.67
N GLU A 82 -17.75 -19.47 -1.39
CA GLU A 82 -17.74 -19.55 -2.85
C GLU A 82 -17.69 -18.22 -3.63
N ASN A 83 -17.82 -17.05 -3.01
CA ASN A 83 -17.86 -15.77 -3.78
C ASN A 83 -16.83 -14.70 -3.39
N LEU A 84 -16.07 -14.85 -2.30
CA LEU A 84 -15.02 -13.87 -1.92
C LEU A 84 -13.65 -14.17 -2.54
N ALA A 85 -13.43 -15.38 -3.03
CA ALA A 85 -12.20 -15.79 -3.71
C ALA A 85 -12.06 -15.20 -5.13
N GLY A 86 -13.17 -14.82 -5.77
CA GLY A 86 -13.17 -14.36 -7.17
C GLY A 86 -12.87 -12.87 -7.37
N ASP A 87 -13.23 -11.99 -6.42
CA ASP A 87 -13.27 -10.54 -6.67
C ASP A 87 -12.45 -9.70 -5.67
N GLY A 88 -12.23 -10.19 -4.44
CA GLY A 88 -11.41 -9.50 -3.43
C GLY A 88 -9.92 -9.87 -3.47
N GLY A 89 -9.59 -11.13 -3.79
CA GLY A 89 -8.20 -11.62 -3.81
C GLY A 89 -7.37 -11.14 -5.01
N GLY A 90 -8.04 -10.76 -6.10
CA GLY A 90 -7.39 -10.27 -7.31
C GLY A 90 -6.60 -8.98 -7.11
N ALA A 91 -7.11 -8.06 -6.27
CA ALA A 91 -6.43 -6.79 -6.03
C ALA A 91 -5.12 -6.97 -5.25
N PHE A 92 -5.08 -7.82 -4.22
CA PHE A 92 -3.84 -8.09 -3.47
C PHE A 92 -2.79 -8.78 -4.33
N THR A 93 -3.24 -9.67 -5.23
CA THR A 93 -2.36 -10.32 -6.21
C THR A 93 -1.84 -9.31 -7.22
N GLY A 94 -2.67 -8.35 -7.64
CA GLY A 94 -2.26 -7.25 -8.53
C GLY A 94 -1.20 -6.34 -7.91
N ILE A 95 -1.33 -5.98 -6.62
CA ILE A 95 -0.31 -5.18 -5.90
C ILE A 95 1.00 -5.96 -5.79
N PHE A 96 0.93 -7.25 -5.47
CA PHE A 96 2.11 -8.11 -5.39
C PHE A 96 2.81 -8.23 -6.75
N LEU A 97 2.05 -8.49 -7.83
CA LEU A 97 2.58 -8.58 -9.18
C LEU A 97 3.19 -7.25 -9.65
N ALA A 98 2.53 -6.13 -9.37
CA ALA A 98 3.07 -4.81 -9.70
C ALA A 98 4.35 -4.52 -8.92
N GLY A 99 4.41 -4.87 -7.62
CA GLY A 99 5.62 -4.77 -6.80
C GLY A 99 6.79 -5.61 -7.37
N ALA A 100 6.53 -6.87 -7.72
CA ALA A 100 7.53 -7.76 -8.31
C ALA A 100 8.00 -7.25 -9.69
N ALA A 101 7.06 -6.90 -10.56
CA ALA A 101 7.36 -6.38 -11.89
C ALA A 101 8.15 -5.08 -11.81
N GLY A 102 7.76 -4.15 -10.92
CA GLY A 102 8.46 -2.89 -10.71
C GLY A 102 9.86 -3.07 -10.14
N ALA A 103 10.07 -4.02 -9.22
CA ALA A 103 11.41 -4.37 -8.74
C ALA A 103 12.30 -4.91 -9.87
N VAL A 104 11.76 -5.79 -10.71
CA VAL A 104 12.48 -6.33 -11.88
C VAL A 104 12.78 -5.23 -12.90
N LEU A 105 11.84 -4.32 -13.18
CA LEU A 105 12.03 -3.17 -14.07
C LEU A 105 13.10 -2.21 -13.53
N GLY A 106 13.14 -1.96 -12.23
CA GLY A 106 14.19 -1.18 -11.59
C GLY A 106 15.56 -1.84 -11.71
N VAL A 107 15.66 -3.16 -11.52
CA VAL A 107 16.91 -3.91 -11.73
C VAL A 107 17.35 -3.84 -13.19
N LEU A 108 16.44 -3.99 -14.15
CA LEU A 108 16.73 -3.83 -15.58
C LEU A 108 17.21 -2.42 -15.92
N ALA A 109 16.63 -1.39 -15.29
CA ALA A 109 17.09 -0.01 -15.45
C ALA A 109 18.51 0.20 -14.88
N LEU A 110 18.87 -0.46 -13.76
CA LEU A 110 20.26 -0.46 -13.24
C LEU A 110 21.25 -1.10 -14.22
N LEU A 111 20.82 -2.11 -14.97
CA LEU A 111 21.63 -2.76 -16.00
C LEU A 111 21.79 -1.88 -17.26
N GLY A 112 21.22 -0.69 -17.29
CA GLY A 112 21.33 0.27 -18.39
C GLY A 112 20.33 0.01 -19.52
N VAL A 113 19.31 -0.81 -19.31
CA VAL A 113 18.23 -0.99 -20.28
C VAL A 113 17.29 0.20 -20.19
N ASP A 114 17.40 1.11 -21.16
CA ASP A 114 16.55 2.28 -21.41
C ASP A 114 15.75 2.79 -20.18
N SER A 115 16.49 3.27 -19.18
CA SER A 115 15.94 3.72 -17.90
C SER A 115 14.90 4.83 -18.05
N GLY A 116 14.89 5.54 -19.18
CA GLY A 116 13.93 6.60 -19.47
C GLY A 116 12.50 6.08 -19.64
N VAL A 117 12.33 4.82 -20.07
CA VAL A 117 11.00 4.23 -20.29
C VAL A 117 10.64 3.23 -19.20
N LEU A 118 11.62 2.48 -18.68
CA LEU A 118 11.39 1.41 -17.72
C LEU A 118 10.91 1.94 -16.36
N ALA A 119 11.48 3.04 -15.86
CA ALA A 119 11.09 3.60 -14.56
C ALA A 119 9.66 4.19 -14.59
N PRO A 120 9.29 5.02 -15.59
CA PRO A 120 7.90 5.47 -15.73
C PRO A 120 6.89 4.34 -15.94
N ALA A 121 7.25 3.29 -16.69
CA ALA A 121 6.40 2.12 -16.85
C ALA A 121 6.13 1.41 -15.50
N ALA A 122 7.16 1.29 -14.64
CA ALA A 122 7.00 0.76 -13.30
C ALA A 122 6.08 1.65 -12.44
N VAL A 123 6.24 2.98 -12.50
CA VAL A 123 5.38 3.94 -11.79
C VAL A 123 3.92 3.83 -12.22
N ILE A 124 3.64 3.69 -13.52
CA ILE A 124 2.27 3.49 -14.02
C ILE A 124 1.68 2.19 -13.46
N ALA A 125 2.46 1.10 -13.45
CA ALA A 125 2.04 -0.18 -12.89
C ALA A 125 1.76 -0.07 -11.38
N PHE A 126 2.61 0.64 -10.63
CA PHE A 126 2.39 0.93 -9.21
C PHE A 126 1.12 1.75 -8.97
N GLY A 127 0.90 2.80 -9.77
CA GLY A 127 -0.31 3.62 -9.67
C GLY A 127 -1.58 2.81 -9.96
N ALA A 128 -1.55 1.94 -10.99
CA ALA A 128 -2.66 1.04 -11.32
C ALA A 128 -2.95 0.05 -10.18
N ALA A 129 -1.91 -0.51 -9.56
CA ALA A 129 -2.04 -1.39 -8.41
C ALA A 129 -2.70 -0.70 -7.21
N LEU A 130 -2.31 0.54 -6.88
CA LEU A 130 -2.94 1.32 -5.80
C LEU A 130 -4.40 1.66 -6.11
N LEU A 131 -4.73 1.93 -7.38
CA LEU A 131 -6.10 2.22 -7.79
C LEU A 131 -7.01 0.99 -7.65
N LEU A 132 -6.48 -0.19 -8.00
CA LEU A 132 -7.14 -1.47 -7.80
C LEU A 132 -7.33 -1.77 -6.30
N ALA A 133 -6.30 -1.52 -5.49
CA ALA A 133 -6.35 -1.66 -4.04
C ALA A 133 -7.45 -0.77 -3.42
N ALA A 134 -7.54 0.48 -3.84
CA ALA A 134 -8.56 1.43 -3.39
C ALA A 134 -9.99 1.02 -3.83
N ALA A 135 -10.15 0.40 -5.01
CA ALA A 135 -11.42 -0.13 -5.45
C ALA A 135 -11.90 -1.29 -4.57
N SER A 136 -10.99 -2.21 -4.21
CA SER A 136 -11.31 -3.33 -3.31
C SER A 136 -11.62 -2.88 -1.89
N ALA A 137 -10.89 -1.90 -1.35
CA ALA A 137 -11.19 -1.30 -0.06
C ALA A 137 -12.60 -0.69 -0.03
N ARG A 138 -13.00 0.05 -1.08
CA ARG A 138 -14.35 0.63 -1.19
C ARG A 138 -15.46 -0.42 -1.23
N ARG A 139 -15.26 -1.52 -1.96
CA ARG A 139 -16.23 -2.64 -2.00
C ARG A 139 -16.40 -3.27 -0.62
N MET A 140 -15.29 -3.49 0.09
CA MET A 140 -15.33 -4.01 1.46
C MET A 140 -16.10 -3.09 2.40
N HIS A 141 -15.86 -1.78 2.35
CA HIS A 141 -16.60 -0.81 3.16
C HIS A 141 -18.08 -0.72 2.80
N ALA A 142 -18.45 -0.86 1.52
CA ALA A 142 -19.84 -0.91 1.11
C ALA A 142 -20.56 -2.13 1.71
N LEU A 143 -19.92 -3.30 1.69
CA LEU A 143 -20.44 -4.52 2.31
C LEU A 143 -20.56 -4.40 3.84
N SER A 144 -19.55 -3.86 4.52
CA SER A 144 -19.61 -3.62 5.97
C SER A 144 -20.70 -2.61 6.35
N ARG A 145 -20.94 -1.57 5.53
CA ARG A 145 -22.05 -0.61 5.74
C ARG A 145 -23.42 -1.25 5.55
N MET A 146 -23.56 -2.19 4.62
CA MET A 146 -24.80 -2.94 4.42
C MET A 146 -25.07 -3.91 5.57
N ALA A 147 -24.03 -4.58 6.09
CA ALA A 147 -24.14 -5.43 7.27
C ALA A 147 -24.46 -4.63 8.55
N ALA A 148 -23.88 -3.43 8.70
CA ALA A 148 -24.13 -2.55 9.85
C ALA A 148 -25.57 -1.97 9.88
N LYS A 149 -26.25 -1.85 8.74
CA LYS A 149 -27.67 -1.44 8.72
C LYS A 149 -28.62 -2.46 9.34
N THR A 150 -28.20 -3.71 9.51
CA THR A 150 -29.01 -4.79 10.09
C THR A 150 -28.84 -4.93 11.61
N GLY A 151 -27.84 -4.28 12.21
CA GLY A 151 -27.56 -4.34 13.65
C GLY A 151 -27.46 -2.95 14.29
N ASN A 152 -28.23 -2.72 15.35
CA ASN A 152 -28.29 -1.47 16.11
C ASN A 152 -26.93 -1.10 16.75
N ARG A 153 -26.02 -0.48 15.99
CA ARG A 153 -24.69 -0.10 16.45
C ARG A 153 -24.38 1.39 16.23
N SER A 154 -23.80 1.95 17.28
CA SER A 154 -23.69 3.38 17.60
C SER A 154 -22.97 4.24 16.56
N ALA A 155 -23.27 5.54 16.54
CA ALA A 155 -22.63 6.60 15.74
C ALA A 155 -21.08 6.58 15.69
N ARG A 156 -20.43 5.90 16.63
CA ARG A 156 -18.98 5.63 16.66
C ARG A 156 -18.49 4.74 15.51
N GLU A 157 -19.29 3.75 15.08
CA GLU A 157 -18.96 2.89 13.92
C GLU A 157 -19.19 3.61 12.59
N ALA A 158 -20.17 4.52 12.53
CA ALA A 158 -20.39 5.38 11.37
C ALA A 158 -19.21 6.36 11.16
N MET A 159 -18.71 6.99 12.23
CA MET A 159 -17.52 7.84 12.15
C MET A 159 -16.24 7.04 11.83
N ALA A 160 -16.07 5.83 12.37
CA ALA A 160 -14.97 4.95 11.99
C ALA A 160 -15.02 4.56 10.50
N GLY A 161 -16.22 4.37 9.95
CA GLY A 161 -16.45 4.12 8.53
C GLY A 161 -16.18 5.34 7.62
N GLU A 162 -16.39 6.56 8.11
CA GLU A 162 -16.04 7.79 7.38
C GLU A 162 -14.53 8.04 7.37
N LEU A 163 -13.85 7.83 8.50
CA LEU A 163 -12.38 7.92 8.58
C LEU A 163 -11.70 6.87 7.70
N ALA A 164 -12.23 5.64 7.66
CA ALA A 164 -11.72 4.60 6.77
C ALA A 164 -11.95 4.92 5.28
N CYS A 165 -13.12 5.47 4.91
CA CYS A 165 -13.41 5.95 3.56
C CYS A 165 -12.44 7.05 3.08
N GLY A 166 -11.93 7.89 3.99
CA GLY A 166 -10.95 8.93 3.66
C GLY A 166 -9.65 8.37 3.07
N SER A 167 -9.16 7.25 3.61
CA SER A 167 -7.89 6.65 3.18
C SER A 167 -7.94 6.01 1.78
N ALA A 168 -9.07 5.39 1.42
CA ALA A 168 -9.25 4.78 0.11
C ALA A 168 -9.28 5.82 -1.01
N ASN A 169 -9.84 7.00 -0.74
CA ASN A 169 -9.85 8.10 -1.70
C ASN A 169 -8.45 8.68 -1.90
N LEU A 170 -7.66 8.84 -0.82
CA LEU A 170 -6.26 9.27 -0.91
C LEU A 170 -5.42 8.28 -1.73
N GLN A 171 -5.62 6.98 -1.51
CA GLN A 171 -4.92 5.94 -2.27
C GLN A 171 -5.30 5.94 -3.75
N ALA A 172 -6.59 6.11 -4.08
CA ALA A 172 -7.05 6.22 -5.46
C ALA A 172 -6.51 7.48 -6.15
N LEU A 173 -6.52 8.63 -5.48
CA LEU A 173 -5.99 9.88 -6.02
C LEU A 173 -4.48 9.81 -6.21
N GLY A 174 -3.73 9.30 -5.22
CA GLY A 174 -2.29 9.11 -5.32
C GLY A 174 -1.90 8.17 -6.49
N GLY A 175 -2.63 7.07 -6.65
CA GLY A 175 -2.45 6.16 -7.78
C GLY A 175 -2.76 6.82 -9.13
N LEU A 176 -3.84 7.59 -9.22
CA LEU A 176 -4.20 8.32 -10.44
C LEU A 176 -3.16 9.39 -10.80
N THR A 177 -2.70 10.17 -9.82
CA THR A 177 -1.64 11.16 -10.01
C THR A 177 -0.35 10.50 -10.50
N ALA A 178 0.02 9.35 -9.94
CA ALA A 178 1.18 8.60 -10.38
C ALA A 178 1.06 8.09 -11.83
N ILE A 179 -0.13 7.61 -12.23
CA ILE A 179 -0.39 7.20 -13.62
C ILE A 179 -0.23 8.39 -14.57
N VAL A 180 -0.81 9.55 -14.23
CA VAL A 180 -0.73 10.74 -15.08
C VAL A 180 0.70 11.24 -15.19
N LEU A 181 1.44 11.34 -14.08
CA LEU A 181 2.85 11.76 -14.09
C LEU A 181 3.75 10.75 -14.80
N GLY A 182 3.51 9.45 -14.63
CA GLY A 182 4.24 8.40 -15.35
C GLY A 182 3.98 8.45 -16.85
N MET A 183 2.74 8.69 -17.30
CA MET A 183 2.45 8.91 -18.72
C MET A 183 3.14 10.17 -19.26
N LEU A 184 3.16 11.26 -18.50
CA LEU A 184 3.90 12.47 -18.87
C LEU A 184 5.41 12.24 -18.93
N ALA A 185 5.96 11.38 -18.08
CA ALA A 185 7.36 10.99 -18.12
C ALA A 185 7.70 10.13 -19.35
N VAL A 186 6.80 9.25 -19.81
CA VAL A 186 6.99 8.48 -21.06
C VAL A 186 6.87 9.35 -22.31
N LEU A 187 5.96 10.33 -22.31
CA LEU A 187 5.71 11.23 -23.44
C LEU A 187 6.65 12.44 -23.49
N GLY A 188 7.22 12.80 -22.34
CA GLY A 188 8.23 13.84 -22.21
C GLY A 188 9.45 13.41 -23.00
N ASN A 189 9.82 14.20 -24.00
CA ASN A 189 10.71 13.71 -25.04
C ASN A 189 12.06 14.42 -25.08
N ASN A 190 12.50 15.21 -24.07
CA ASN A 190 13.85 15.82 -24.12
C ASN A 190 14.45 16.57 -22.90
N SER A 191 13.82 16.76 -21.72
CA SER A 191 14.54 17.45 -20.60
C SER A 191 14.04 17.22 -19.17
N ASN A 192 12.73 17.00 -18.96
CA ASN A 192 12.15 16.98 -17.60
C ASN A 192 11.55 15.62 -17.20
N ASP A 193 11.84 14.57 -17.97
CA ASP A 193 11.18 13.26 -17.87
C ASP A 193 11.47 12.61 -16.50
N LEU A 194 12.71 12.76 -16.03
CA LEU A 194 13.17 12.35 -14.70
C LEU A 194 12.48 13.07 -13.55
N LEU A 195 12.13 14.35 -13.73
CA LEU A 195 11.44 15.11 -12.67
C LEU A 195 10.02 14.60 -12.49
N PHE A 196 9.31 14.30 -13.57
CA PHE A 196 7.96 13.75 -13.50
C PHE A 196 7.94 12.36 -12.85
N ASP A 197 8.93 11.51 -13.15
CA ASP A 197 9.08 10.19 -12.54
C ASP A 197 9.37 10.28 -11.03
N LEU A 198 10.32 11.14 -10.64
CA LEU A 198 10.61 11.39 -9.23
C LEU A 198 9.39 11.95 -8.49
N ILE A 199 8.68 12.94 -9.05
CA ILE A 199 7.48 13.48 -8.40
C ILE A 199 6.40 12.39 -8.28
N ALA A 200 6.26 11.52 -9.28
CA ALA A 200 5.32 10.40 -9.21
C ALA A 200 5.69 9.42 -8.07
N LEU A 201 6.95 9.00 -7.98
CA LEU A 201 7.44 8.17 -6.88
C LEU A 201 7.27 8.83 -5.51
N LEU A 202 7.44 10.16 -5.43
CA LEU A 202 7.21 10.93 -4.21
C LEU A 202 5.72 10.85 -3.80
N THR A 203 4.80 11.07 -4.74
CA THR A 203 3.37 10.98 -4.48
C THR A 203 2.95 9.56 -4.05
N LEU A 204 3.54 8.54 -4.67
CA LEU A 204 3.31 7.14 -4.31
C LEU A 204 3.82 6.82 -2.90
N ALA A 205 5.03 7.27 -2.56
CA ALA A 205 5.62 7.07 -1.24
C ALA A 205 4.79 7.73 -0.14
N VAL A 206 4.39 8.99 -0.32
CA VAL A 206 3.50 9.70 0.62
C VAL A 206 2.17 8.96 0.76
N THR A 207 1.61 8.47 -0.34
CA THR A 207 0.35 7.71 -0.34
C THR A 207 0.47 6.44 0.50
N ILE A 208 1.53 5.65 0.34
CA ILE A 208 1.76 4.45 1.16
C ILE A 208 1.93 4.80 2.63
N ILE A 209 2.68 5.85 2.96
CA ILE A 209 2.89 6.27 4.36
C ILE A 209 1.55 6.64 5.02
N LEU A 210 0.70 7.41 4.32
CA LEU A 210 -0.58 7.87 4.83
C LEU A 210 -1.62 6.74 4.95
N THR A 211 -1.61 5.79 4.02
CA THR A 211 -2.52 4.63 4.03
C THR A 211 -1.97 3.47 4.89
N GLY A 212 -0.71 3.54 5.29
CA GLY A 212 -0.01 2.50 6.04
C GLY A 212 -0.62 2.23 7.42
N SER A 213 -0.68 0.94 7.77
CA SER A 213 -1.32 0.48 9.01
C SER A 213 -0.68 1.01 10.30
N THR A 214 0.63 1.29 10.28
CA THR A 214 1.39 1.79 11.45
C THR A 214 1.02 3.23 11.79
N PHE A 215 0.88 4.10 10.79
CA PHE A 215 0.46 5.48 11.00
C PHE A 215 -0.98 5.54 11.54
N ASN A 216 -1.88 4.76 10.94
CA ASN A 216 -3.27 4.68 11.39
C ASN A 216 -3.38 4.08 12.81
N ALA A 217 -2.58 3.05 13.14
CA ALA A 217 -2.54 2.47 14.47
C ALA A 217 -2.00 3.46 15.53
N ALA A 218 -0.97 4.24 15.20
CA ALA A 218 -0.43 5.27 16.09
C ALA A 218 -1.48 6.37 16.39
N MET A 219 -2.19 6.84 15.37
CA MET A 219 -3.25 7.85 15.52
C MET A 219 -4.43 7.33 16.36
N LEU A 220 -4.83 6.06 16.20
CA LEU A 220 -5.85 5.44 17.03
C LEU A 220 -5.37 5.22 18.48
N GLY A 221 -4.08 4.96 18.68
CA GLY A 221 -3.46 4.85 19.99
C GLY A 221 -3.53 6.16 20.78
N THR A 222 -3.21 7.29 20.14
CA THR A 222 -3.27 8.61 20.77
C THR A 222 -4.72 9.05 20.99
N ALA A 223 -5.66 8.82 20.07
CA ALA A 223 -7.07 9.13 20.29
C ALA A 223 -7.68 8.39 21.51
N ARG A 224 -7.19 7.18 21.81
CA ARG A 224 -7.59 6.41 22.99
C ARG A 224 -7.00 6.95 24.30
N SER A 225 -5.85 7.63 24.28
CA SER A 225 -5.27 8.23 25.49
C SER A 225 -6.01 9.50 25.92
N TRP A 226 -6.52 10.28 24.97
CA TRP A 226 -7.27 11.51 25.24
C TRP A 226 -8.67 11.28 25.82
N THR A 227 -9.26 10.11 25.62
CA THR A 227 -10.60 9.77 26.16
C THR A 227 -10.56 9.21 27.59
N ARG A 228 -9.37 9.12 28.20
CA ARG A 228 -9.19 8.71 29.61
C ARG A 228 -8.79 9.85 30.55
N LEU A 229 -8.86 11.09 30.08
CA LEU A 229 -8.68 12.33 30.85
C LEU A 229 -10.02 13.07 30.90
#